data_AF-A0A920KSU0-F1
#
_entry.id   AF-A0A920KSU0-F1
#
_cell.length_a   1.000
_cell.length_b   1.000
_cell.length_c   1.000
_cell.angle_alpha   90.00
_cell.angle_beta   90.00
_cell.angle_gamma   90.00
#
_symmetry.space_group_name_H-M   'P 1'
#
loop_
_entity.id
_entity.type
_entity.pdbx_description
1 polymer ?
#
loop_
_entity_poly.entity_id
_entity_poly.type
_entity_poly.pdbx_seq_one_letter_code
_entity_poly.pdbx_strand_id
1 'polypeptide(L)' 'MAFNMFKIAGILQGILGRVRDGTAASKHAEERGNMVFPLSEAAWSTIEENFLK' A
#
# COMPACT_ATOMS: atom_id res chain seq x y z
N MET A 1 4.77 4.77 13.63
CA MET A 1 4.01 5.20 12.44
C MET A 1 4.20 4.26 11.26
N ALA A 2 5.44 3.88 10.91
CA ALA A 2 5.76 2.97 9.79
C ALA A 2 4.95 1.65 9.77
N PHE A 3 4.78 0.96 10.90
CA PHE A 3 3.97 -0.26 10.98
C PHE A 3 2.54 -0.08 10.45
N ASN A 4 1.87 1.01 10.85
CA ASN A 4 0.49 1.26 10.42
C ASN A 4 0.42 1.57 8.92
N MET A 5 1.43 2.25 8.37
CA MET A 5 1.53 2.52 6.93
C MET A 5 1.72 1.21 6.14
N PHE A 6 2.65 0.34 6.57
CA PHE A 6 2.82 -0.99 5.98
C PHE A 6 1.57 -1.87 6.11
N LYS A 7 0.87 -1.81 7.24
CA LYS A 7 -0.40 -2.52 7.43
C LYS A 7 -1.44 -2.09 6.40
N ILE A 8 -1.60 -0.79 6.20
CA ILE A 8 -2.53 -0.25 5.19
C ILE A 8 -2.07 -0.65 3.78
N ALA A 9 -0.78 -0.53 3.47
CA ALA A 9 -0.23 -0.95 2.18
C ALA A 9 -0.51 -2.44 1.90
N GLY A 10 -0.39 -3.32 2.90
CA GLY A 10 -0.71 -4.74 2.77
C GLY A 10 -2.19 -5.01 2.48
N ILE A 11 -3.10 -4.26 3.12
CA ILE A 11 -4.55 -4.35 2.83
C ILE A 11 -4.83 -3.93 1.39
N LEU A 12 -4.24 -2.83 0.94
CA LEU A 12 -4.40 -2.32 -0.42
C LEU A 12 -3.77 -3.27 -1.45
N GLN A 13 -2.69 -3.98 -1.08
CA GLN A 13 -2.10 -5.01 -1.93
C GLN A 13 -3.12 -6.12 -2.18
N GLY A 14 -3.79 -6.61 -1.13
CA GLY A 14 -4.86 -7.59 -1.29
C GLY A 14 -5.96 -7.13 -2.26
N ILE A 15 -6.31 -5.84 -2.24
CA ILE A 15 -7.24 -5.25 -3.21
C ILE A 15 -6.64 -5.26 -4.63
N LEU A 16 -5.39 -4.82 -4.78
CA LEU A 16 -4.68 -4.83 -6.07
C LEU A 16 -4.60 -6.24 -6.68
N GLY A 17 -4.33 -7.26 -5.86
CA GLY A 17 -4.36 -8.66 -6.31
C GLY A 17 -5.72 -9.05 -6.86
N ARG A 18 -6.81 -8.70 -6.17
CA ARG A 18 -8.18 -8.96 -6.63
C ARG A 18 -8.57 -8.16 -7.88
N VAL A 19 -8.05 -6.93 -8.03
CA VAL A 19 -8.21 -6.11 -9.26
C VAL A 19 -7.52 -6.81 -10.43
N ARG A 20 -6.26 -7.22 -10.25
CA ARG A 20 -5.47 -7.97 -11.26
C ARG A 20 -6.18 -9.26 -11.67
N ASP A 21 -6.74 -9.97 -10.71
CA ASP A 21 -7.45 -11.23 -10.94
C ASP A 21 -8.89 -11.00 -11.47
N GLY A 22 -9.32 -9.75 -11.70
CA GLY A 22 -10.63 -9.40 -12.27
C GLY A 22 -11.82 -9.57 -11.31
N THR A 23 -11.58 -9.87 -10.04
CA THR A 23 -12.63 -10.13 -9.03
C THR A 23 -13.03 -8.89 -8.22
N ALA A 24 -12.33 -7.77 -8.42
CA ALA A 24 -12.67 -6.45 -7.86
C ALA A 24 -12.48 -5.37 -8.94
N ALA A 25 -13.38 -5.30 -9.91
CA ALA A 25 -13.24 -4.46 -11.11
C ALA A 25 -13.80 -3.03 -10.99
N SER A 26 -14.00 -2.50 -9.77
CA SER A 26 -14.49 -1.13 -9.61
C SER A 26 -13.34 -0.11 -9.72
N LYS A 27 -13.63 1.07 -10.27
CA LYS A 27 -12.67 2.19 -10.32
C LYS A 27 -12.09 2.52 -8.93
N HIS A 28 -12.92 2.40 -7.90
CA HIS A 28 -12.48 2.57 -6.52
C HIS A 28 -11.44 1.53 -6.09
N ALA A 29 -11.62 0.26 -6.46
CA ALA A 29 -10.67 -0.80 -6.12
C ALA A 29 -9.32 -0.58 -6.81
N GLU A 30 -9.33 -0.15 -8.07
CA GLU A 30 -8.12 0.23 -8.82
C GLU A 30 -7.39 1.41 -8.15
N GLU A 31 -8.11 2.49 -7.82
CA GLU A 31 -7.57 3.65 -7.09
C GLU A 31 -6.92 3.23 -5.77
N ARG A 32 -7.55 2.30 -5.02
CA ARG A 32 -6.99 1.75 -3.78
C ARG A 32 -5.74 0.91 -4.04
N GLY A 33 -5.75 0.05 -5.06
CA GLY A 33 -4.60 -0.76 -5.43
C GLY A 33 -3.38 0.09 -5.85
N ASN A 34 -3.61 1.21 -6.52
CA ASN A 34 -2.55 2.14 -6.94
C ASN A 34 -1.84 2.82 -5.76
N MET A 35 -2.46 2.86 -4.58
CA MET A 35 -1.87 3.46 -3.38
C MET A 35 -0.89 2.55 -2.64
N VAL A 36 -0.73 1.29 -3.04
CA VAL A 36 0.17 0.32 -2.39
C VAL A 36 1.61 0.81 -2.39
N PHE A 37 2.13 1.23 -3.55
CA PHE A 37 3.51 1.65 -3.69
C PHE A 37 3.80 2.97 -2.94
N PRO A 38 3.03 4.06 -3.14
CA PRO A 38 3.24 5.31 -2.39
C PRO A 38 3.21 5.14 -0.87
N LEU A 39 2.32 4.28 -0.34
CA LEU A 39 2.25 4.03 1.10
C LEU A 39 3.42 3.21 1.62
N SER A 40 3.89 2.24 0.83
CA SER A 40 5.06 1.43 1.21
C SER A 40 6.33 2.28 1.22
N GLU A 41 6.48 3.18 0.24
CA GLU A 41 7.59 4.13 0.16
C GLU A 41 7.58 5.09 1.35
N ALA A 42 6.44 5.72 1.65
CA ALA A 42 6.32 6.62 2.82
C ALA A 42 6.61 5.90 4.15
N ALA A 43 6.18 4.63 4.26
CA ALA A 43 6.49 3.80 5.43
C ALA A 43 8.00 3.54 5.56
N TRP A 44 8.67 3.29 4.44
CA TRP A 44 10.11 3.05 4.40
C TRP A 44 10.91 4.32 4.69
N SER A 45 10.56 5.46 4.10
CA SER A 45 11.21 6.75 4.42
C SER A 45 11.09 7.09 5.90
N THR A 46 9.95 6.78 6.53
CA THR A 46 9.80 6.94 7.99
C THR A 46 10.82 6.09 8.76
N ILE A 47 11.15 4.88 8.29
CA ILE A 47 12.17 4.04 8.95
C ILE A 47 13.56 4.64 8.73
N GLU A 48 13.88 5.01 7.49
CA GLU A 48 15.18 5.60 7.14
C GLU A 48 15.48 6.84 7.97
N GLU A 49 14.50 7.74 8.12
CA GLU A 49 14.64 8.97 8.88
C GLU A 49 14.83 8.78 10.38
N ASN A 50 14.28 7.72 10.97
CA ASN A 50 14.23 7.54 12.42
C ASN A 50 15.24 6.50 12.95
N PHE A 51 15.74 5.59 12.10
CA PHE A 51 16.53 4.45 12.55
C PHE A 51 17.80 4.17 11.75
N LEU A 52 17.95 4.73 10.54
CA LEU A 52 19.10 4.47 9.66
C LEU A 52 19.95 5.73 9.38
N LYS A 53 19.55 6.87 9.92
CA LYS A 53 20.35 8.10 10.02
C LYS A 53 20.93 8.21 11.43
#